data_AF-A0ABD0YK35-F1
#
_entry.id   AF-A0ABD0YK35-F1
#
_cell.length_a   1.000
_cell.length_b   1.000
_cell.length_c   1.000
_cell.angle_alpha   90.00
_cell.angle_beta   90.00
_cell.angle_gamma   90.00
#
_symmetry.space_group_name_H-M   'P 1'
#
loop_
_entity.id
_entity.type
_entity.pdbx_description
1 polymer ?
#
loop_
_entity_poly.entity_id
_entity_poly.type
_entity_poly.pdbx_seq_one_letter_code
_entity_poly.pdbx_strand_id
1 'polypeptide(L)'
;GEVADALSELCLSDKGCYKQPPSTYLCHLCFSKGHYIKDCPMARPKGEGLTPYQGKKRCFGEYKCSKCKRKWMSGNSWANMGQQCIKCHINVYPHKQRPLEKPDGLDVSDQSKVHPQHLCEKCKQLGFYCRRETQIRVGYA
;
A
#
# COMPACT_ATOMS: atom_id res chain seq x y z
N GLY A 1 -42.02 -19.59 32.54
CA GLY A 1 -40.98 -20.02 33.49
C GLY A 1 -39.72 -19.29 33.13
N GLU A 2 -39.26 -18.46 34.04
CA GLU A 2 -38.29 -17.36 33.89
C GLU A 2 -36.84 -17.77 33.53
N VAL A 3 -36.65 -18.93 32.88
CA VAL A 3 -35.34 -19.53 32.63
C VAL A 3 -34.84 -19.41 31.18
N ALA A 4 -35.68 -18.92 30.25
CA ALA A 4 -35.27 -18.71 28.85
C ALA A 4 -34.69 -17.31 28.59
N ASP A 5 -35.08 -16.31 29.39
CA ASP A 5 -34.64 -14.92 29.19
C ASP A 5 -33.28 -14.59 29.83
N ALA A 6 -32.78 -15.46 30.73
CA ALA A 6 -31.51 -15.27 31.44
C ALA A 6 -30.26 -15.73 30.65
N LEU A 7 -30.40 -16.33 29.47
CA LEU A 7 -29.25 -16.77 28.66
C LEU A 7 -28.72 -15.67 27.72
N SER A 8 -29.45 -14.56 27.57
CA SER A 8 -29.05 -13.42 26.72
C SER A 8 -28.04 -12.46 27.37
N GLU A 9 -27.75 -12.60 28.68
CA GLU A 9 -26.96 -11.60 29.44
C GLU A 9 -25.53 -12.02 29.83
N LEU A 10 -24.93 -13.05 29.23
CA LEU A 10 -23.53 -13.43 29.50
C LEU A 10 -22.53 -13.10 28.38
N CYS A 11 -22.81 -12.09 27.55
CA CYS A 11 -21.85 -11.55 26.58
C CYS A 11 -21.25 -10.21 27.05
N LEU A 12 -20.51 -10.20 28.16
CA LEU A 12 -19.70 -9.05 28.56
C LEU A 12 -18.27 -9.49 28.93
N SER A 13 -17.44 -9.64 27.89
CA SER A 13 -15.99 -9.54 28.02
C SER A 13 -15.43 -8.72 26.86
N ASP A 14 -15.48 -7.41 27.06
CA ASP A 14 -14.46 -6.41 26.70
C ASP A 14 -13.42 -6.83 25.63
N LYS A 15 -13.72 -6.65 24.33
CA LYS A 15 -12.77 -6.34 23.23
C LYS A 15 -13.48 -5.67 22.04
N GLY A 16 -13.69 -4.35 22.13
CA GLY A 16 -14.02 -3.48 21.00
C GLY A 16 -15.44 -3.61 20.44
N CYS A 17 -16.26 -2.58 20.64
CA CYS A 17 -17.52 -2.41 19.91
C CYS A 17 -17.22 -2.30 18.40
N TYR A 18 -17.21 -3.43 17.70
CA TYR A 18 -17.30 -3.48 16.25
C TYR A 18 -18.70 -3.00 15.90
N LYS A 19 -18.86 -1.68 15.76
CA LYS A 19 -20.11 -1.07 15.30
C LYS A 19 -20.50 -1.79 14.02
N GLN A 20 -21.53 -2.63 14.07
CA GLN A 20 -22.10 -3.21 12.89
C GLN A 20 -22.54 -2.06 11.97
N PRO A 21 -22.32 -2.14 10.66
CA PRO A 21 -22.82 -1.12 9.75
C PRO A 21 -24.34 -0.95 9.92
N PRO A 22 -24.89 0.25 9.65
CA PRO A 22 -26.34 0.44 9.61
C PRO A 22 -27.02 -0.61 8.72
N SER A 23 -28.26 -0.97 9.02
CA SER A 23 -29.02 -2.00 8.26
C SER A 23 -29.25 -1.68 6.78
N THR A 24 -29.04 -0.42 6.40
CA THR A 24 -29.11 0.09 5.03
C THR A 24 -27.76 0.05 4.30
N TYR A 25 -26.65 -0.14 5.01
CA TYR A 25 -25.33 -0.24 4.40
C TYR A 25 -25.16 -1.58 3.68
N LEU A 26 -24.74 -1.52 2.43
CA LEU A 26 -24.28 -2.66 1.65
C LEU A 26 -22.77 -2.55 1.50
N CYS A 27 -22.05 -3.64 1.74
CA CYS A 27 -20.62 -3.68 1.47
C CYS A 27 -20.36 -3.37 -0.01
N HIS A 28 -19.50 -2.41 -0.32
CA HIS A 28 -19.25 -2.00 -1.71
C HIS A 28 -18.42 -3.01 -2.52
N LEU A 29 -18.01 -4.13 -1.93
CA LEU A 29 -17.32 -5.21 -2.63
C LEU A 29 -18.28 -6.36 -3.02
N CYS A 30 -19.13 -6.79 -2.09
CA CYS A 30 -20.02 -7.94 -2.26
C CYS A 30 -21.51 -7.59 -2.33
N PHE A 31 -21.86 -6.33 -2.13
CA PHE A 31 -23.22 -5.82 -2.05
C PHE A 31 -24.10 -6.53 -0.99
N SER A 32 -23.48 -7.11 0.05
CA SER A 32 -24.17 -7.78 1.16
C SER A 32 -24.15 -6.91 2.43
N LYS A 33 -25.17 -7.08 3.28
CA LYS A 33 -25.30 -6.39 4.57
C LYS A 33 -24.42 -7.04 5.66
N GLY A 34 -24.28 -6.37 6.81
CA GLY A 34 -23.74 -6.97 8.03
C GLY A 34 -22.22 -6.90 8.22
N HIS A 35 -21.47 -6.22 7.35
CA HIS A 35 -20.04 -5.96 7.54
C HIS A 35 -19.58 -4.73 6.76
N TYR A 36 -18.55 -4.04 7.24
CA TYR A 36 -17.87 -3.01 6.45
C TYR A 36 -16.96 -3.66 5.41
N ILE A 37 -16.66 -2.97 4.31
CA ILE A 37 -15.77 -3.49 3.24
C ILE A 37 -14.42 -4.01 3.74
N LYS A 38 -13.87 -3.42 4.82
CA LYS A 38 -12.61 -3.84 5.45
C LYS A 38 -12.67 -5.24 6.09
N ASP A 39 -13.87 -5.69 6.43
CA ASP A 39 -14.18 -6.96 7.10
C ASP A 39 -14.89 -7.92 6.13
N CYS A 40 -14.91 -7.60 4.82
CA CYS A 40 -15.62 -8.41 3.85
C CYS A 40 -14.96 -9.79 3.69
N PRO A 41 -15.69 -10.90 3.83
CA PRO A 41 -15.12 -12.24 3.67
C PRO A 41 -14.65 -12.52 2.24
N MET A 42 -15.15 -11.76 1.25
CA MET A 42 -14.68 -11.80 -0.14
C MET A 42 -13.53 -10.82 -0.41
N ALA A 43 -13.09 -10.03 0.58
CA ALA A 43 -11.93 -9.17 0.42
C ALA A 43 -10.71 -10.03 0.15
N ARG A 44 -10.02 -9.75 -0.97
CA ARG A 44 -8.70 -10.32 -1.21
C ARG A 44 -7.78 -9.84 -0.08
N PRO A 45 -7.01 -10.73 0.56
CA PRO A 45 -5.99 -10.31 1.51
C PRO A 45 -5.13 -9.22 0.87
N LYS A 46 -4.77 -8.19 1.63
CA LYS A 46 -3.73 -7.26 1.18
C LYS A 46 -2.52 -8.14 0.86
N GLY A 47 -2.08 -8.15 -0.39
CA GLY A 47 -1.04 -9.06 -0.85
C GLY A 47 0.19 -9.03 0.05
N GLU A 48 0.96 -10.11 0.08
CA GLU A 48 2.05 -10.39 1.05
C GLU A 48 3.22 -9.39 1.07
N GLY A 49 3.15 -8.31 0.28
CA GLY A 49 4.23 -7.34 0.16
C GLY A 49 4.09 -6.09 1.03
N LEU A 50 5.23 -5.45 1.28
CA LEU A 50 5.34 -4.21 2.06
C LEU A 50 4.72 -3.00 1.35
N THR A 51 4.37 -3.14 0.07
CA THR A 51 3.85 -2.05 -0.77
C THR A 51 2.63 -2.48 -1.59
N PRO A 52 1.70 -1.58 -1.96
CA PRO A 52 0.52 -1.96 -2.74
C PRO A 52 0.82 -2.55 -4.14
N TYR A 53 1.88 -2.09 -4.80
CA TYR A 53 2.32 -2.62 -6.10
C TYR A 53 3.31 -3.76 -5.90
N GLN A 54 3.12 -4.84 -6.65
CA GLN A 54 3.93 -6.07 -6.60
C GLN A 54 4.54 -6.44 -7.97
N GLY A 55 4.53 -5.51 -8.94
CA GLY A 55 5.11 -5.75 -10.26
C GLY A 55 6.62 -5.47 -10.32
N LYS A 56 7.21 -5.76 -11.48
CA LYS A 56 8.67 -5.66 -11.72
C LYS A 56 9.13 -4.29 -12.20
N LYS A 57 8.26 -3.51 -12.85
CA LYS A 57 8.61 -2.19 -13.42
C LYS A 57 8.64 -1.13 -12.32
N ARG A 58 9.35 -0.02 -12.56
CA ARG A 58 9.23 1.15 -11.69
C ARG A 58 7.83 1.77 -11.84
N CYS A 59 7.37 2.43 -10.80
CA CYS A 59 6.07 3.08 -10.76
C CYS A 59 6.13 4.43 -10.03
N PHE A 60 5.05 5.19 -10.08
CA PHE A 60 4.89 6.41 -9.29
C PHE A 60 4.39 6.05 -7.89
N GLY A 61 5.09 6.47 -6.86
CA GLY A 61 4.74 6.22 -5.46
C GLY A 61 4.36 7.50 -4.71
N GLU A 62 3.31 7.43 -3.90
CA GLU A 62 2.95 8.46 -2.93
C GLU A 62 3.38 8.00 -1.52
N TYR A 63 4.07 8.87 -0.79
CA TYR A 63 4.67 8.57 0.52
C TYR A 63 4.14 9.50 1.59
N LYS A 64 4.03 9.00 2.82
CA LYS A 64 3.65 9.77 4.00
C LYS A 64 4.46 9.28 5.20
N CYS A 65 5.35 10.12 5.72
CA CYS A 65 6.16 9.77 6.89
C CYS A 65 5.27 9.58 8.12
N SER A 66 5.39 8.45 8.81
CA SER A 66 4.64 8.16 10.03
C SER A 66 5.04 9.07 11.20
N LYS A 67 6.30 9.51 11.25
CA LYS A 67 6.84 10.43 12.27
C LYS A 67 6.47 11.89 12.01
N CYS A 68 7.05 12.52 10.99
CA CYS A 68 6.86 13.97 10.74
C CYS A 68 5.67 14.32 9.84
N LYS A 69 4.89 13.34 9.38
CA LYS A 69 3.70 13.52 8.52
C LYS A 69 3.95 14.15 7.14
N ARG A 70 5.20 14.48 6.81
CA ARG A 70 5.59 14.97 5.47
C ARG A 70 5.14 13.99 4.41
N LYS A 71 4.59 14.53 3.32
CA LYS A 71 4.19 13.79 2.12
C LYS A 71 5.13 14.14 0.98
N TRP A 72 5.41 13.17 0.12
CA TRP A 72 6.16 13.39 -1.12
C TRP A 72 5.76 12.35 -2.15
N MET A 73 6.14 12.60 -3.39
CA MET A 73 5.91 11.70 -4.50
C MET A 73 7.22 11.38 -5.19
N SER A 74 7.30 10.20 -5.82
CA SER A 74 8.50 9.80 -6.55
C SER A 74 8.15 8.86 -7.69
N GLY A 75 8.66 9.17 -8.89
CA GLY A 75 8.62 8.25 -10.04
C GLY A 75 9.64 7.11 -9.96
N ASN A 76 10.32 6.91 -8.83
CA ASN A 76 11.29 5.84 -8.57
C ASN A 76 10.79 4.94 -7.43
N SER A 77 9.54 4.52 -7.54
CA SER A 77 8.91 3.58 -6.61
C SER A 77 9.00 2.16 -7.18
N TRP A 78 9.18 1.17 -6.30
CA TRP A 78 9.32 -0.23 -6.66
C TRP A 78 8.53 -1.10 -5.68
N ALA A 79 8.20 -2.31 -6.10
CA ALA A 79 7.60 -3.29 -5.20
C ALA A 79 8.53 -3.54 -4.01
N ASN A 80 7.96 -3.54 -2.80
CA ASN A 80 8.62 -3.89 -1.53
C ASN A 80 9.81 -3.01 -1.17
N MET A 81 9.88 -1.79 -1.72
CA MET A 81 10.94 -0.82 -1.46
C MET A 81 10.36 0.52 -1.05
N GLY A 82 11.06 1.19 -0.15
CA GLY A 82 10.73 2.48 0.43
C GLY A 82 11.70 3.59 0.05
N GLN A 83 11.41 4.77 0.59
CA GLN A 83 12.30 5.92 0.54
C GLN A 83 12.48 6.49 1.94
N GLN A 84 13.71 6.87 2.25
CA GLN A 84 14.05 7.48 3.51
C GLN A 84 13.46 8.89 3.58
N CYS A 85 12.75 9.17 4.66
CA CYS A 85 12.27 10.52 4.92
C CYS A 85 13.45 11.44 5.20
N ILE A 86 13.60 12.52 4.44
CA ILE A 86 14.72 13.47 4.59
C ILE A 86 14.81 14.13 5.99
N LYS A 87 13.69 14.23 6.73
CA LYS A 87 13.67 14.83 8.07
C LYS A 87 13.91 13.81 9.19
N CYS A 88 13.36 12.61 9.04
CA CYS A 88 13.32 11.62 10.13
C CYS A 88 14.31 10.47 9.94
N HIS A 89 14.90 10.36 8.75
CA HIS A 89 15.79 9.28 8.33
C HIS A 89 15.26 7.85 8.49
N ILE A 90 13.94 7.69 8.70
CA ILE A 90 13.28 6.39 8.68
C ILE A 90 12.92 5.97 7.25
N ASN A 91 12.95 4.66 6.97
CA ASN A 91 12.42 4.13 5.72
C ASN A 91 10.89 4.26 5.71
N VAL A 92 10.34 4.72 4.59
CA VAL A 92 8.90 4.92 4.42
C VAL A 92 8.47 4.22 3.13
N TYR A 93 7.58 3.25 3.28
CA TYR A 93 6.96 2.56 2.15
C TYR A 93 5.86 3.42 1.51
N PRO A 94 5.70 3.39 0.19
CA PRO A 94 4.61 4.08 -0.49
C PRO A 94 3.26 3.48 -0.09
N HIS A 95 2.29 4.35 0.17
CA HIS A 95 0.92 3.93 0.52
C HIS A 95 0.00 3.88 -0.70
N LYS A 96 0.44 4.44 -1.84
CA LYS A 96 -0.18 4.29 -3.15
C LYS A 96 0.92 4.18 -4.20
N GLN A 97 0.69 3.32 -5.18
CA GLN A 97 1.59 3.15 -6.32
C GLN A 97 0.76 3.06 -7.60
N ARG A 98 1.19 3.77 -8.65
CA ARG A 98 0.50 3.84 -9.94
C ARG A 98 1.49 3.61 -11.07
N PRO A 99 1.10 2.95 -12.18
CA PRO A 99 1.94 2.85 -13.37
C PRO A 99 2.42 4.22 -13.85
N LEU A 100 3.61 4.28 -14.44
CA LEU A 100 4.16 5.49 -15.05
C LEU A 100 3.72 5.67 -16.51
N GLU A 101 3.51 4.55 -17.20
CA GLU A 101 3.01 4.51 -18.55
C GLU A 101 1.53 4.88 -18.54
N LYS A 102 1.16 5.88 -19.34
CA LYS A 102 -0.22 6.11 -19.76
C LYS A 102 -0.68 4.98 -20.71
N PRO A 103 -1.99 4.84 -20.97
CA PRO A 103 -2.50 3.82 -21.91
C PRO A 103 -1.92 3.90 -23.32
N ASP A 104 -1.46 5.07 -23.75
CA ASP A 104 -0.76 5.33 -25.02
C ASP A 104 0.73 4.94 -24.99
N GLY A 105 1.24 4.44 -23.86
CA GLY A 105 2.65 4.11 -23.67
C GLY A 105 3.54 5.31 -23.33
N LEU A 106 2.98 6.51 -23.14
CA LEU A 106 3.75 7.70 -22.79
C LEU A 106 4.12 7.71 -21.29
N ASP A 107 5.43 7.77 -20.98
CA ASP A 107 5.92 7.97 -19.61
C ASP A 107 5.72 9.44 -19.18
N VAL A 108 5.01 9.65 -18.08
CA VAL A 108 4.72 10.99 -17.54
C VAL A 108 5.86 11.58 -16.70
N SER A 109 6.98 10.88 -16.57
CA SER A 109 8.13 11.32 -15.78
C SER A 109 9.29 11.78 -16.63
N ASP A 110 9.92 12.90 -16.21
CA ASP A 110 11.19 13.34 -16.78
C ASP A 110 12.29 12.31 -16.51
N GLN A 111 12.71 11.62 -17.57
CA GLN A 111 13.73 10.58 -17.50
C GLN A 111 15.12 11.13 -17.19
N SER A 112 15.39 12.40 -17.51
CA SER A 112 16.66 13.06 -17.24
C SER A 112 16.83 13.42 -15.76
N LYS A 113 15.73 13.65 -15.05
CA LYS A 113 15.76 14.04 -13.64
C LYS A 113 16.24 12.92 -12.74
N VAL A 114 17.47 13.03 -12.27
CA VAL A 114 18.05 12.13 -11.25
C VAL A 114 17.32 12.32 -9.93
N HIS A 115 17.01 11.22 -9.25
CA HIS A 115 16.38 11.23 -7.93
C HIS A 115 17.44 11.11 -6.82
N PRO A 116 17.13 11.50 -5.57
CA PRO A 116 18.08 11.39 -4.46
C PRO A 116 18.35 9.91 -4.11
N GLN A 117 19.40 9.33 -4.69
CA GLN A 117 19.76 7.92 -4.53
C GLN A 117 20.03 7.53 -3.09
N HIS A 118 20.64 8.43 -2.30
CA HIS A 118 20.90 8.24 -0.87
C HIS A 118 19.62 8.14 -0.02
N LEU A 119 18.45 8.45 -0.57
CA LEU A 119 17.16 8.24 0.09
C LEU A 119 16.41 7.04 -0.49
N CYS A 120 16.82 6.46 -1.62
CA CYS A 120 16.13 5.35 -2.25
C CYS A 120 16.62 4.01 -1.67
N GLU A 121 15.73 3.22 -1.04
CA GLU A 121 16.08 1.90 -0.51
C GLU A 121 16.64 0.98 -1.60
N LYS A 122 16.02 1.00 -2.79
CA LYS A 122 16.48 0.18 -3.92
C LYS A 122 17.88 0.57 -4.39
N CYS A 123 18.21 1.87 -4.49
CA CYS A 123 19.57 2.28 -4.85
C CYS A 123 20.58 1.85 -3.79
N LYS A 124 20.23 1.95 -2.50
CA LYS A 124 21.08 1.49 -1.40
C LYS A 124 21.33 -0.01 -1.48
N GLN A 125 20.28 -0.79 -1.71
CA GLN A 125 20.38 -2.25 -1.83
C GLN A 125 21.23 -2.67 -3.03
N LEU A 126 21.06 -2.01 -4.18
CA LEU A 126 21.86 -2.30 -5.38
C LEU A 126 23.31 -1.81 -5.26
N GLY A 127 23.57 -0.80 -4.44
CA GLY A 127 24.83 -0.06 -4.44
C GLY A 127 24.99 0.87 -5.66
N PHE A 128 23.95 0.99 -6.50
CA PHE A 128 23.98 1.80 -7.71
C PHE A 128 22.60 2.34 -8.14
N TYR A 129 22.62 3.26 -9.11
CA TYR A 129 21.43 3.93 -9.66
C TYR A 129 20.36 2.95 -10.18
N CYS A 130 19.20 2.89 -9.51
CA CYS A 130 18.17 1.90 -9.79
C CYS A 130 17.44 2.06 -11.14
N ARG A 131 17.59 3.18 -11.86
CA ARG A 131 17.03 3.28 -13.22
C ARG A 131 17.87 2.51 -14.26
N ARG A 132 19.11 2.10 -13.94
CA ARG A 132 19.94 1.28 -14.85
C ARG A 132 19.46 -0.16 -14.99
N GLU A 133 18.69 -0.66 -14.03
CA GLU A 133 18.28 -2.07 -13.99
C GLU A 133 17.33 -2.47 -15.14
N THR A 134 16.67 -1.51 -15.80
CA THR A 134 15.81 -1.81 -16.96
C THR A 134 16.59 -2.27 -18.20
N GLN A 135 17.92 -2.13 -18.25
CA GLN A 135 18.73 -2.48 -19.42
C GLN A 135 19.50 -3.80 -19.29
N ILE A 136 19.65 -4.38 -18.09
CA ILE A 136 20.56 -5.53 -17.87
C ILE A 136 19.91 -6.88 -18.23
N ARG A 137 18.59 -6.96 -18.38
CA ARG A 137 17.88 -8.23 -18.72
C ARG A 137 17.59 -8.44 -20.20
N VAL A 138 18.12 -7.60 -21.10
CA VAL A 138 17.96 -7.76 -22.57
C VAL A 138 19.31 -8.12 -23.21
N GLY A 139 20.05 -9.04 -22.61
CA GLY A 139 21.37 -9.40 -23.14
C GLY A 139 21.94 -10.66 -22.53
N TYR A 140 21.21 -11.77 -22.60
CA TYR A 140 21.76 -13.13 -22.69
C TYR A 140 20.67 -14.05 -23.24
N ALA A 141 20.60 -14.14 -24.57
CA ALA A 141 20.15 -15.29 -25.35
C ALA A 141 20.79 -15.16 -26.73
#